data_AF-A0A368C2V9-F1
#
_entry.id   AF-A0A368C2V9-F1
#
_cell.length_a   1.000
_cell.length_b   1.000
_cell.length_c   1.000
_cell.angle_alpha   90.00
_cell.angle_beta   90.00
_cell.angle_gamma   90.00
#
_symmetry.space_group_name_H-M   'P 1'
#
loop_
_entity.id
_entity.type
_entity.pdbx_description
1 polymer ?
#
loop_
_entity_poly.entity_id
_entity_poly.type
_entity_poly.pdbx_seq_one_letter_code
_entity_poly.pdbx_strand_id
1 'polypeptide(L)'
;MSSFLNTLLNKLKMLFDKINYLIFQIIILIVLLSACESSGNRNELTRQKLFTSQVSIERPISNRYFMPFGAHYNTLHKFSGAILIPEHSMISDPKEILPIDIQGKKTQLFPRVSLEFISNQGNLIPIERDIIIPENTDSYWQIQVSPGRVWSEVADGDMSRASFPFLLTSIIENESYNGIATFLYDEESISSLRYQIVSQLSPFVIQTHFVATGQTEVTYQHKRFDNINVTQDFERELGSKLPWRDWTEIQGKFGKQVFENFDSGIDPAMTLTSGLVIDGEIYVRSMNTPFGPYPYPHEMRHGVWSVTKTMAGMLTLMRMAQKYGYEILDYKIVDYLNINADHDGWKDVTFRNVFSMATGIGTGSHNVTPNYIGVGDASRPANNAGFDDYMAWYFAPTLEDKLNEIYKIPSYPWGPGEHVRYRDRDIFIGAAALEALFRDKEGDDADLWQMMVKEVYRPIGIHHISMTHTRESNERGTPILAWGIYVSIDDIAKISMLIQNGGQHNGMQLLSEEGISESLYETEIRGLPTAESNVYGDKTYHLTLWHENFITKSGSTYQAPRMSGYGGNIVQLMPNGMIGFRIGNGGDVALEQMTIIADQIKAFDQHNRR
;
A
#
# COMPACT_ATOMS: atom_id res chain seq x y z
N MET A 1 -46.16 25.75 -0.60
CA MET A 1 -45.27 24.67 -1.08
C MET A 1 -44.14 24.30 -0.10
N SER A 2 -43.56 25.23 0.68
CA SER A 2 -42.41 24.88 1.56
C SER A 2 -42.75 24.08 2.82
N SER A 3 -43.94 24.22 3.43
CA SER A 3 -44.26 23.45 4.65
C SER A 3 -44.54 21.97 4.38
N PHE A 4 -45.05 21.64 3.19
CA PHE A 4 -45.31 20.26 2.77
C PHE A 4 -44.00 19.51 2.50
N LEU A 5 -43.02 20.17 1.87
CA LEU A 5 -41.69 19.61 1.61
C LEU A 5 -40.93 19.30 2.91
N ASN A 6 -40.95 20.22 3.88
CA ASN A 6 -40.31 20.01 5.19
C ASN A 6 -40.95 18.87 5.99
N THR A 7 -42.27 18.70 5.87
CA THR A 7 -42.99 17.59 6.52
C THR A 7 -42.63 16.24 5.88
N LEU A 8 -42.43 16.21 4.55
CA LEU A 8 -42.00 15.01 3.83
C LEU A 8 -40.55 14.63 4.14
N LEU A 9 -39.64 15.60 4.21
CA LEU A 9 -38.24 15.41 4.59
C LEU A 9 -38.10 14.86 6.02
N ASN A 10 -38.89 15.38 6.98
CA ASN A 10 -38.89 14.87 8.35
C ASN A 10 -39.42 13.43 8.43
N LYS A 11 -40.44 13.08 7.62
CA LYS A 11 -40.96 11.70 7.55
C LYS A 11 -39.95 10.74 6.91
N LEU A 12 -39.24 11.17 5.87
CA LEU A 12 -38.17 10.40 5.23
C LEU A 12 -37.00 10.17 6.18
N LYS A 13 -36.59 11.19 6.95
CA LYS A 13 -35.55 11.07 7.96
C LYS A 13 -35.92 10.07 9.06
N MET A 14 -37.14 10.16 9.60
CA MET A 14 -37.66 9.17 10.57
C MET A 14 -37.72 7.74 10.01
N LEU A 15 -38.03 7.58 8.72
CA LEU A 15 -38.06 6.27 8.07
C LEU A 15 -36.64 5.71 7.92
N PHE A 16 -35.67 6.56 7.56
CA PHE A 16 -34.26 6.23 7.48
C PHE A 16 -33.69 5.83 8.85
N ASP A 17 -34.01 6.58 9.90
CA ASP A 17 -33.58 6.28 11.27
C ASP A 17 -34.17 4.96 11.78
N LYS A 18 -35.42 4.63 11.42
CA LYS A 18 -36.03 3.33 11.74
C LYS A 18 -35.40 2.16 10.98
N ILE A 19 -35.04 2.35 9.72
CA ILE A 19 -34.35 1.33 8.92
C ILE A 19 -32.95 1.09 9.49
N ASN A 20 -32.21 2.15 9.84
CA ASN A 20 -30.91 2.05 10.49
C ASN A 20 -30.98 1.39 11.86
N TYR A 21 -32.02 1.68 12.66
CA TYR A 21 -32.24 1.02 13.95
C TYR A 21 -32.56 -0.48 13.79
N LEU A 22 -33.34 -0.85 12.77
CA LEU A 22 -33.65 -2.25 12.47
C LEU A 22 -32.42 -3.00 11.96
N ILE A 23 -31.61 -2.37 11.10
CA ILE A 23 -30.31 -2.91 10.64
C ILE A 23 -29.37 -3.09 11.84
N PHE A 24 -29.30 -2.11 12.74
CA PHE A 24 -28.50 -2.19 13.96
C PHE A 24 -28.95 -3.31 14.90
N GLN A 25 -30.27 -3.52 15.06
CA GLN A 25 -30.80 -4.66 15.82
C GLN A 25 -30.53 -6.01 15.15
N ILE A 26 -30.59 -6.09 13.81
CA ILE A 26 -30.23 -7.30 13.06
C ILE A 26 -28.73 -7.59 13.19
N ILE A 27 -27.87 -6.57 13.13
CA ILE A 27 -26.42 -6.69 13.37
C ILE A 27 -26.15 -7.16 14.79
N ILE A 28 -26.81 -6.59 15.81
CA ILE A 28 -26.69 -7.06 17.20
C ILE A 28 -27.17 -8.51 17.35
N LEU A 29 -28.25 -8.91 16.66
CA LEU A 29 -28.76 -10.27 16.69
C LEU A 29 -27.78 -11.25 16.02
N ILE A 30 -27.14 -10.85 14.91
CA ILE A 30 -26.08 -11.63 14.23
C ILE A 30 -24.82 -11.73 15.10
N VAL A 31 -24.45 -10.66 15.81
CA VAL A 31 -23.32 -10.65 16.76
C VAL A 31 -23.60 -11.54 17.98
N LEU A 32 -24.83 -11.52 18.50
CA LEU A 32 -25.27 -12.40 19.60
C LEU A 32 -25.39 -13.87 19.17
N LEU A 33 -25.81 -14.15 17.93
CA LEU A 33 -25.83 -15.51 17.38
C LEU A 33 -24.41 -16.03 17.09
N SER A 34 -23.47 -15.16 16.72
CA SER A 34 -22.05 -15.52 16.50
C SER A 34 -21.31 -15.83 17.82
N ALA A 35 -21.81 -15.33 18.95
CA ALA A 35 -21.24 -15.58 20.27
C ALA A 35 -21.65 -16.94 20.89
N CYS A 36 -22.47 -17.74 20.20
CA CYS A 36 -23.03 -19.00 20.72
C CYS A 36 -22.77 -20.24 19.84
N GLU A 37 -21.74 -20.24 18.99
CA GLU A 37 -21.21 -21.48 18.41
C GLU A 37 -20.01 -21.98 19.21
N SER A 38 -20.30 -22.66 20.31
CA SER A 38 -19.34 -23.39 21.15
C SER A 38 -19.26 -24.88 20.78
N SER A 39 -19.59 -25.27 19.55
CA SER A 39 -19.19 -26.59 19.06
C SER A 39 -17.74 -26.53 18.62
N GLY A 40 -16.82 -27.22 19.32
CA GLY A 40 -15.42 -27.35 18.93
C GLY A 40 -15.16 -28.09 17.60
N ASN A 41 -16.18 -28.22 16.75
CA ASN A 41 -16.12 -28.88 15.45
C ASN A 41 -16.29 -27.85 14.34
N ARG A 42 -15.38 -27.89 13.37
CA ARG A 42 -15.42 -27.12 12.13
C ARG A 42 -16.67 -27.48 11.31
N ASN A 43 -17.52 -26.51 11.04
CA ASN A 43 -18.71 -26.64 10.18
C ASN A 43 -18.52 -26.00 8.79
N GLU A 44 -17.54 -25.12 8.62
CA GLU A 44 -17.12 -24.56 7.34
C GLU A 44 -15.71 -25.00 6.93
N LEU A 45 -15.48 -25.15 5.63
CA LEU A 45 -14.22 -25.66 5.07
C LEU A 45 -13.82 -27.05 5.61
N THR A 46 -14.83 -27.89 5.88
CA THR A 46 -14.62 -29.28 6.32
C THR A 46 -13.91 -30.09 5.23
N ARG A 47 -13.26 -31.20 5.61
CA ARG A 47 -12.68 -32.16 4.66
C ARG A 47 -13.63 -32.49 3.52
N GLN A 48 -14.88 -32.87 3.84
CA GLN A 48 -15.88 -33.19 2.83
C GLN A 48 -16.13 -32.02 1.86
N LYS A 49 -16.28 -30.79 2.38
CA LYS A 49 -16.51 -29.60 1.52
C LYS A 49 -15.33 -29.32 0.60
N LEU A 50 -14.09 -29.46 1.08
CA LEU A 50 -12.88 -29.19 0.28
C LEU A 50 -12.58 -30.25 -0.78
N PHE A 51 -13.03 -31.50 -0.60
CA PHE A 51 -12.95 -32.56 -1.63
C PHE A 51 -14.15 -32.61 -2.58
N THR A 52 -15.18 -31.79 -2.34
CA THR A 52 -16.32 -31.70 -3.25
C THR A 52 -16.03 -30.67 -4.34
N SER A 53 -16.07 -31.07 -5.61
CA SER A 53 -15.79 -30.18 -6.75
C SER A 53 -16.87 -29.11 -6.97
N GLN A 54 -18.12 -29.37 -6.56
CA GLN A 54 -19.24 -28.43 -6.59
C GLN A 54 -19.76 -28.13 -5.19
N VAL A 55 -19.28 -27.05 -4.58
CA VAL A 55 -19.89 -26.47 -3.39
C VAL A 55 -20.72 -25.28 -3.82
N SER A 56 -21.98 -25.19 -3.38
CA SER A 56 -22.75 -23.95 -3.51
C SER A 56 -22.09 -22.89 -2.64
N ILE A 57 -21.23 -22.09 -3.26
CA ILE A 57 -20.54 -20.98 -2.62
C ILE A 57 -21.28 -19.73 -3.03
N GLU A 58 -22.02 -19.14 -2.10
CA GLU A 58 -22.79 -17.94 -2.39
C GLU A 58 -22.09 -16.67 -1.88
N ARG A 59 -21.22 -16.81 -0.88
CA ARG A 59 -20.56 -15.68 -0.22
C ARG A 59 -19.27 -16.08 0.52
N PRO A 60 -18.38 -15.11 0.83
CA PRO A 60 -17.29 -15.34 1.77
C PRO A 60 -17.82 -15.74 3.16
N ILE A 61 -16.98 -16.43 3.93
CA ILE A 61 -17.29 -16.90 5.28
C ILE A 61 -16.38 -16.21 6.31
N SER A 62 -16.58 -16.46 7.60
CA SER A 62 -15.71 -15.89 8.63
C SER A 62 -14.24 -16.28 8.42
N ASN A 63 -13.35 -15.29 8.52
CA ASN A 63 -11.90 -15.47 8.39
C ASN A 63 -11.34 -16.51 9.39
N ARG A 64 -12.02 -16.73 10.53
CA ARG A 64 -11.61 -17.71 11.55
C ARG A 64 -11.46 -19.12 11.00
N TYR A 65 -12.20 -19.49 9.95
CA TYR A 65 -12.11 -20.82 9.34
C TYR A 65 -10.85 -21.02 8.50
N PHE A 66 -10.10 -19.97 8.17
CA PHE A 66 -8.83 -20.08 7.48
C PHE A 66 -7.65 -20.30 8.44
N MET A 67 -7.93 -20.42 9.74
CA MET A 67 -6.96 -20.72 10.80
C MET A 67 -7.33 -22.01 11.52
N PRO A 68 -6.44 -22.54 12.39
CA PRO A 68 -6.79 -23.68 13.23
C PRO A 68 -8.07 -23.45 14.00
N PHE A 69 -9.00 -24.41 13.91
CA PHE A 69 -10.32 -24.31 14.51
C PHE A 69 -10.52 -25.39 15.57
N GLY A 70 -10.55 -24.99 16.84
CA GLY A 70 -10.60 -25.94 17.96
C GLY A 70 -9.26 -26.64 18.21
N ALA A 71 -9.32 -27.92 18.57
CA ALA A 71 -8.12 -28.71 18.86
C ALA A 71 -7.34 -29.01 17.57
N HIS A 72 -6.07 -28.62 17.54
CA HIS A 72 -5.17 -28.77 16.40
C HIS A 72 -3.78 -29.19 16.86
N TYR A 73 -3.02 -29.78 15.94
CA TYR A 73 -1.67 -30.30 16.21
C TYR A 73 -0.70 -29.88 15.10
N ASN A 74 0.56 -30.28 15.27
CA ASN A 74 1.57 -30.15 14.21
C ASN A 74 1.10 -30.86 12.94
N THR A 75 1.55 -30.35 11.79
CA THR A 75 1.28 -30.95 10.48
C THR A 75 1.68 -32.43 10.46
N LEU A 76 0.88 -33.26 9.79
CA LEU A 76 1.17 -34.69 9.59
C LEU A 76 2.12 -34.90 8.40
N HIS A 77 2.03 -34.01 7.41
CA HIS A 77 2.77 -34.09 6.15
C HIS A 77 3.63 -32.85 5.93
N LYS A 78 4.71 -33.01 5.17
CA LYS A 78 5.50 -31.88 4.67
C LYS A 78 5.00 -31.49 3.28
N PHE A 79 4.60 -30.23 3.11
CA PHE A 79 4.36 -29.65 1.80
C PHE A 79 5.67 -29.27 1.11
N SER A 80 5.83 -29.65 -0.16
CA SER A 80 6.89 -29.18 -1.05
C SER A 80 6.46 -29.39 -2.51
N GLY A 81 6.09 -28.32 -3.19
CA GLY A 81 5.66 -28.41 -4.59
C GLY A 81 5.01 -27.15 -5.14
N ALA A 82 4.49 -27.29 -6.36
CA ALA A 82 3.73 -26.26 -7.05
C ALA A 82 2.23 -26.59 -7.04
N ILE A 83 1.41 -25.57 -6.80
CA ILE A 83 -0.05 -25.61 -6.95
C ILE A 83 -0.36 -24.89 -8.26
N LEU A 84 -0.83 -25.63 -9.26
CA LEU A 84 -1.33 -25.05 -10.50
C LEU A 84 -2.81 -24.74 -10.36
N ILE A 85 -3.12 -23.45 -10.38
CA ILE A 85 -4.47 -22.92 -10.27
C ILE A 85 -4.95 -22.58 -11.69
N PRO A 86 -6.05 -23.18 -12.18
CA PRO A 86 -6.61 -22.80 -13.47
C PRO A 86 -7.28 -21.44 -13.39
N GLU A 87 -7.36 -20.73 -14.52
CA GLU A 87 -8.21 -19.55 -14.63
C GLU A 87 -9.67 -19.95 -14.44
N HIS A 88 -10.41 -19.16 -13.67
CA HIS A 88 -11.83 -19.39 -13.41
C HIS A 88 -12.51 -18.11 -12.96
N SER A 89 -13.82 -18.01 -13.14
CA SER A 89 -14.60 -16.88 -12.65
C SER A 89 -14.69 -16.87 -11.13
N MET A 90 -14.41 -15.71 -10.54
CA MET A 90 -14.68 -15.44 -9.13
C MET A 90 -16.18 -15.26 -8.91
N ILE A 91 -16.67 -15.69 -7.74
CA ILE A 91 -18.02 -15.34 -7.27
C ILE A 91 -17.87 -14.10 -6.41
N SER A 92 -18.42 -12.97 -6.85
CA SER A 92 -18.28 -11.68 -6.18
C SER A 92 -19.62 -11.11 -5.71
N ASP A 93 -19.55 -10.23 -4.71
CA ASP A 93 -20.61 -9.31 -4.34
C ASP A 93 -20.06 -7.87 -4.44
N PRO A 94 -20.59 -7.04 -5.36
CA PRO A 94 -21.67 -7.35 -6.31
C PRO A 94 -21.24 -8.38 -7.37
N LYS A 95 -22.24 -8.97 -8.05
CA LYS A 95 -22.07 -10.10 -8.97
C LYS A 95 -21.09 -9.82 -10.13
N GLU A 96 -20.96 -8.57 -10.53
CA GLU A 96 -20.03 -8.13 -11.58
C GLU A 96 -19.04 -7.14 -11.00
N ILE A 97 -17.76 -7.36 -11.28
CA ILE A 97 -16.70 -6.40 -11.00
C ILE A 97 -16.59 -5.46 -12.20
N LEU A 98 -16.92 -4.18 -12.02
CA LEU A 98 -16.85 -3.18 -13.09
C LEU A 98 -15.53 -2.40 -13.02
N PRO A 99 -14.95 -2.02 -14.18
CA PRO A 99 -15.33 -2.45 -15.53
C PRO A 99 -15.10 -3.96 -15.74
N ILE A 100 -15.92 -4.62 -16.56
CA ILE A 100 -15.80 -6.06 -16.83
C ILE A 100 -14.55 -6.42 -17.66
N ASP A 101 -13.98 -5.42 -18.34
CA ASP A 101 -12.83 -5.53 -19.21
C ASP A 101 -11.96 -4.27 -19.10
N ILE A 102 -10.65 -4.45 -18.93
CA ILE A 102 -9.66 -3.38 -18.96
C ILE A 102 -8.52 -3.85 -19.86
N GLN A 103 -8.29 -3.12 -20.97
CA GLN A 103 -7.28 -3.46 -21.99
C GLN A 103 -7.35 -4.92 -22.49
N GLY A 104 -8.57 -5.46 -22.66
CA GLY A 104 -8.78 -6.83 -23.12
C GLY A 104 -8.62 -7.90 -22.04
N LYS A 105 -8.44 -7.51 -20.77
CA LYS A 105 -8.36 -8.41 -19.62
C LYS A 105 -9.63 -8.34 -18.77
N LYS A 106 -10.10 -9.48 -18.29
CA LYS A 106 -11.34 -9.64 -17.52
C LYS A 106 -11.09 -9.51 -16.02
N THR A 107 -11.85 -8.63 -15.37
CA THR A 107 -11.77 -8.37 -13.92
C THR A 107 -12.48 -9.45 -13.09
N GLN A 108 -13.41 -10.20 -13.68
CA GLN A 108 -14.13 -11.28 -13.00
C GLN A 108 -13.32 -12.58 -12.88
N LEU A 109 -12.20 -12.73 -13.58
CA LEU A 109 -11.44 -13.99 -13.63
C LEU A 109 -10.32 -13.99 -12.60
N PHE A 110 -10.25 -15.01 -11.75
CA PHE A 110 -9.05 -15.32 -10.97
C PHE A 110 -7.96 -15.83 -11.93
N PRO A 111 -6.70 -15.38 -11.82
CA PRO A 111 -5.68 -15.69 -12.82
C PRO A 111 -5.27 -17.16 -12.81
N ARG A 112 -4.94 -17.69 -13.99
CA ARG A 112 -4.22 -18.96 -14.10
C ARG A 112 -2.79 -18.76 -13.62
N VAL A 113 -2.38 -19.44 -12.55
CA VAL A 113 -1.07 -19.22 -11.94
C VAL A 113 -0.50 -20.49 -11.31
N SER A 114 0.83 -20.57 -11.26
CA SER A 114 1.57 -21.60 -10.51
C SER A 114 2.15 -20.98 -9.24
N LEU A 115 1.80 -21.51 -8.08
CA LEU A 115 2.33 -21.05 -6.79
C LEU A 115 3.16 -22.14 -6.15
N GLU A 116 4.42 -21.83 -5.82
CA GLU A 116 5.37 -22.79 -5.27
C GLU A 116 5.59 -22.55 -3.79
N PHE A 117 5.51 -23.62 -2.98
CA PHE A 117 5.70 -23.54 -1.54
C PHE A 117 6.52 -24.70 -1.00
N ILE A 118 7.12 -24.45 0.16
CA ILE A 118 7.63 -25.46 1.09
C ILE A 118 6.96 -25.26 2.45
N SER A 119 6.91 -26.31 3.25
CA SER A 119 6.55 -26.20 4.67
C SER A 119 7.76 -26.37 5.58
N ASN A 120 7.86 -25.52 6.61
CA ASN A 120 8.88 -25.63 7.64
C ASN A 120 8.35 -25.09 8.98
N GLN A 121 8.48 -25.90 10.05
CA GLN A 121 8.12 -25.52 11.43
C GLN A 121 6.74 -24.84 11.57
N GLY A 122 5.70 -25.43 10.94
CA GLY A 122 4.33 -24.90 10.99
C GLY A 122 4.04 -23.72 10.04
N ASN A 123 5.02 -23.29 9.25
CA ASN A 123 4.85 -22.25 8.23
C ASN A 123 4.71 -22.86 6.84
N LEU A 124 3.91 -22.22 5.98
CA LEU A 124 3.91 -22.43 4.53
C LEU A 124 4.67 -21.27 3.90
N ILE A 125 5.82 -21.51 3.30
CA ILE A 125 6.74 -20.48 2.82
C ILE A 125 6.70 -20.49 1.29
N PRO A 126 6.24 -19.40 0.64
CA PRO A 126 6.30 -19.29 -0.81
C PRO A 126 7.76 -19.20 -1.29
N ILE A 127 8.05 -19.80 -2.45
CA ILE A 127 9.35 -19.69 -3.10
C ILE A 127 9.51 -18.32 -3.78
N GLU A 128 8.50 -17.90 -4.54
CA GLU A 128 8.41 -16.55 -5.11
C GLU A 128 7.48 -15.69 -4.25
N ARG A 129 7.95 -14.49 -3.90
CA ARG A 129 7.26 -13.55 -3.00
C ARG A 129 7.20 -12.13 -3.57
N ASP A 130 7.71 -11.91 -4.78
CA ASP A 130 7.46 -10.71 -5.57
C ASP A 130 6.10 -10.81 -6.29
N ILE A 131 5.75 -9.78 -7.07
CA ILE A 131 4.55 -9.77 -7.90
C ILE A 131 4.69 -10.80 -9.02
N ILE A 132 3.85 -11.83 -8.99
CA ILE A 132 3.75 -12.82 -10.05
C ILE A 132 2.83 -12.26 -11.12
N ILE A 133 3.38 -12.07 -12.32
CA ILE A 133 2.65 -11.65 -13.52
C ILE A 133 2.21 -12.91 -14.27
N PRO A 134 0.91 -13.29 -14.25
CA PRO A 134 0.50 -14.54 -14.84
C PRO A 134 0.51 -14.47 -16.37
N GLU A 135 1.09 -15.49 -17.01
CA GLU A 135 1.19 -15.58 -18.46
C GLU A 135 0.06 -16.40 -19.09
N ASN A 136 -0.35 -16.03 -20.30
CA ASN A 136 -1.45 -16.64 -21.07
C ASN A 136 -2.72 -16.86 -20.22
N THR A 137 -3.15 -15.82 -19.54
CA THR A 137 -4.42 -15.71 -18.83
C THR A 137 -5.19 -14.52 -19.41
N ASP A 138 -6.52 -14.59 -19.46
CA ASP A 138 -7.39 -13.45 -19.78
C ASP A 138 -7.72 -12.61 -18.53
N SER A 139 -7.35 -13.08 -17.34
CA SER A 139 -7.46 -12.33 -16.08
C SER A 139 -6.71 -11.00 -16.09
N TYR A 140 -7.33 -9.99 -15.48
CA TYR A 140 -6.74 -8.68 -15.20
C TYR A 140 -5.70 -8.71 -14.08
N TRP A 141 -5.76 -9.71 -13.20
CA TRP A 141 -5.06 -9.67 -11.93
C TRP A 141 -3.66 -10.27 -12.01
N GLN A 142 -2.71 -9.56 -11.41
CA GLN A 142 -1.46 -10.10 -10.91
C GLN A 142 -1.67 -10.61 -9.48
N ILE A 143 -0.74 -11.44 -8.98
CA ILE A 143 -0.85 -12.00 -7.65
C ILE A 143 0.48 -11.96 -6.91
N GLN A 144 0.43 -11.63 -5.63
CA GLN A 144 1.54 -11.80 -4.70
C GLN A 144 1.10 -12.70 -3.56
N VAL A 145 1.99 -13.57 -3.08
CA VAL A 145 1.72 -14.47 -1.96
C VAL A 145 2.70 -14.22 -0.82
N SER A 146 2.22 -14.36 0.41
CA SER A 146 3.04 -14.20 1.61
C SER A 146 2.98 -15.45 2.49
N PRO A 147 3.89 -15.59 3.47
CA PRO A 147 3.97 -16.77 4.33
C PRO A 147 2.64 -17.10 5.02
N GLY A 148 2.27 -18.38 4.95
CA GLY A 148 1.08 -18.95 5.56
C GLY A 148 1.40 -19.91 6.71
N ARG A 149 0.42 -20.73 7.09
CA ARG A 149 0.55 -21.75 8.14
C ARG A 149 0.17 -23.14 7.64
N VAL A 150 0.75 -24.16 8.27
CA VAL A 150 0.36 -25.57 8.12
C VAL A 150 0.11 -26.21 9.49
N TRP A 151 -0.92 -27.05 9.59
CA TRP A 151 -1.30 -27.74 10.83
C TRP A 151 -2.12 -29.00 10.51
N SER A 152 -2.53 -29.73 11.53
CA SER A 152 -3.51 -30.82 11.40
C SER A 152 -4.68 -30.66 12.36
N GLU A 153 -5.85 -31.15 11.95
CA GLU A 153 -7.08 -31.20 12.75
C GLU A 153 -7.65 -32.62 12.69
N VAL A 154 -8.21 -33.12 13.80
CA VAL A 154 -8.74 -34.49 13.86
C VAL A 154 -9.81 -34.75 12.80
N ALA A 155 -10.62 -33.74 12.49
CA ALA A 155 -11.69 -33.81 11.50
C ALA A 155 -11.19 -33.90 10.05
N ASP A 156 -9.91 -33.61 9.79
CA ASP A 156 -9.29 -33.71 8.47
C ASP A 156 -8.70 -35.12 8.20
N GLY A 157 -8.75 -36.00 9.20
CA GLY A 157 -8.35 -37.40 9.09
C GLY A 157 -6.83 -37.53 8.97
N ASP A 158 -6.40 -38.14 7.88
CA ASP A 158 -5.00 -38.32 7.51
C ASP A 158 -4.39 -37.08 6.83
N MET A 159 -5.18 -36.07 6.48
CA MET A 159 -4.70 -34.89 5.78
C MET A 159 -4.13 -33.84 6.74
N SER A 160 -3.15 -33.08 6.24
CA SER A 160 -2.75 -31.81 6.83
C SER A 160 -3.51 -30.66 6.16
N ARG A 161 -3.60 -29.52 6.83
CA ARG A 161 -4.23 -28.30 6.34
C ARG A 161 -3.20 -27.21 6.15
N ALA A 162 -3.34 -26.45 5.08
CA ALA A 162 -2.57 -25.26 4.81
C ALA A 162 -3.49 -24.06 4.61
N SER A 163 -3.03 -22.88 5.00
CA SER A 163 -3.64 -21.62 4.61
C SER A 163 -2.56 -20.57 4.39
N PHE A 164 -2.81 -19.65 3.47
CA PHE A 164 -1.89 -18.57 3.17
C PHE A 164 -2.63 -17.29 2.75
N PRO A 165 -2.07 -16.10 3.06
CA PRO A 165 -2.53 -14.83 2.52
C PRO A 165 -2.04 -14.65 1.08
N PHE A 166 -2.85 -13.98 0.27
CA PHE A 166 -2.45 -13.50 -1.04
C PHE A 166 -3.03 -12.11 -1.27
N LEU A 167 -2.47 -11.46 -2.27
CA LEU A 167 -2.83 -10.13 -2.72
C LEU A 167 -3.10 -10.21 -4.22
N LEU A 168 -4.32 -9.87 -4.67
CA LEU A 168 -4.50 -9.52 -6.07
C LEU A 168 -4.16 -8.05 -6.26
N THR A 169 -3.49 -7.77 -7.38
CA THR A 169 -3.18 -6.42 -7.80
C THR A 169 -3.22 -6.34 -9.33
N SER A 170 -2.89 -5.19 -9.90
CA SER A 170 -2.73 -5.05 -11.34
C SER A 170 -1.48 -4.24 -11.67
N ILE A 171 -1.06 -4.31 -12.91
CA ILE A 171 0.03 -3.47 -13.41
C ILE A 171 -0.38 -2.01 -13.63
N ILE A 172 -1.67 -1.74 -13.56
CA ILE A 172 -2.23 -0.44 -13.90
C ILE A 172 -2.37 0.40 -12.63
N GLU A 173 -2.85 -0.19 -11.54
CA GLU A 173 -3.13 0.55 -10.30
C GLU A 173 -2.46 -0.07 -9.08
N ASN A 174 -2.05 0.78 -8.15
CA ASN A 174 -1.43 0.37 -6.88
C ASN A 174 -2.49 0.05 -5.82
N GLU A 175 -3.58 -0.61 -6.21
CA GLU A 175 -4.60 -1.09 -5.27
C GLU A 175 -4.28 -2.51 -4.80
N SER A 176 -4.70 -2.81 -3.58
CA SER A 176 -4.50 -4.10 -2.93
C SER A 176 -5.81 -4.81 -2.59
N TYR A 177 -6.06 -5.95 -3.22
CA TYR A 177 -7.20 -6.83 -2.94
C TYR A 177 -6.72 -8.02 -2.12
N ASN A 178 -6.79 -7.89 -0.80
CA ASN A 178 -6.27 -8.85 0.15
C ASN A 178 -7.21 -10.06 0.27
N GLY A 179 -6.65 -11.24 0.04
CA GLY A 179 -7.33 -12.52 0.12
C GLY A 179 -6.63 -13.53 1.01
N ILE A 180 -7.33 -14.64 1.26
CA ILE A 180 -6.88 -15.75 2.08
C ILE A 180 -7.32 -17.03 1.38
N ALA A 181 -6.43 -18.01 1.29
CA ALA A 181 -6.70 -19.31 0.70
C ALA A 181 -6.43 -20.45 1.68
N THR A 182 -7.06 -21.61 1.46
CA THR A 182 -6.80 -22.84 2.23
C THR A 182 -7.07 -24.08 1.38
N PHE A 183 -6.37 -25.15 1.72
CA PHE A 183 -6.52 -26.48 1.13
C PHE A 183 -6.08 -27.56 2.14
N LEU A 184 -6.50 -28.79 1.89
CA LEU A 184 -5.96 -29.99 2.55
C LEU A 184 -4.92 -30.65 1.66
N TYR A 185 -3.93 -31.30 2.25
CA TYR A 185 -2.87 -31.98 1.53
C TYR A 185 -2.28 -33.16 2.30
N ASP A 186 -1.66 -34.07 1.55
CA ASP A 186 -0.74 -35.09 2.01
C ASP A 186 0.54 -35.06 1.15
N GLU A 187 1.34 -36.12 1.15
CA GLU A 187 2.57 -36.16 0.34
C GLU A 187 2.31 -36.23 -1.18
N GLU A 188 1.15 -36.74 -1.59
CA GLU A 188 0.81 -37.08 -2.99
C GLU A 188 -0.36 -36.25 -3.54
N SER A 189 -1.22 -35.72 -2.68
CA SER A 189 -2.52 -35.17 -3.05
C SER A 189 -2.83 -33.83 -2.38
N ILE A 190 -3.71 -33.07 -3.03
CA ILE A 190 -4.27 -31.81 -2.54
C ILE A 190 -5.78 -31.81 -2.78
N SER A 191 -6.55 -31.20 -1.89
CA SER A 191 -7.97 -30.91 -2.13
C SER A 191 -8.14 -29.76 -3.13
N SER A 192 -9.40 -29.41 -3.44
CA SER A 192 -9.67 -28.13 -4.08
C SER A 192 -9.13 -26.97 -3.24
N LEU A 193 -8.71 -25.90 -3.91
CA LEU A 193 -8.31 -24.66 -3.27
C LEU A 193 -9.55 -23.82 -3.00
N ARG A 194 -9.78 -23.46 -1.73
CA ARG A 194 -10.80 -22.49 -1.33
C ARG A 194 -10.14 -21.14 -1.06
N TYR A 195 -10.72 -20.06 -1.54
CA TYR A 195 -10.25 -18.70 -1.22
C TYR A 195 -11.38 -17.69 -1.04
N GLN A 196 -11.04 -16.57 -0.41
CA GLN A 196 -11.84 -15.34 -0.39
C GLN A 196 -10.98 -14.09 -0.43
N ILE A 197 -11.48 -13.05 -1.08
CA ILE A 197 -10.95 -11.68 -1.12
C ILE A 197 -11.86 -10.85 -0.21
N VAL A 198 -11.26 -10.25 0.81
CA VAL A 198 -11.99 -9.78 2.00
C VAL A 198 -11.70 -8.32 2.34
N SER A 199 -10.73 -7.71 1.69
CA SER A 199 -10.37 -6.32 1.91
C SER A 199 -9.83 -5.72 0.61
N GLN A 200 -10.22 -4.49 0.36
CA GLN A 200 -9.66 -3.58 -0.62
C GLN A 200 -9.66 -2.17 -0.02
N LEU A 201 -8.88 -1.24 -0.58
CA LEU A 201 -8.79 0.14 -0.10
C LEU A 201 -9.53 1.09 -1.05
N SER A 202 -8.80 1.72 -1.96
CA SER A 202 -9.23 2.85 -2.79
C SER A 202 -8.91 2.58 -4.26
N PRO A 203 -9.70 1.74 -4.94
CA PRO A 203 -9.46 1.46 -6.34
C PRO A 203 -9.62 2.72 -7.21
N PHE A 204 -8.89 2.77 -8.32
CA PHE A 204 -8.93 3.90 -9.25
C PHE A 204 -9.60 3.52 -10.57
N VAL A 205 -9.16 2.42 -11.18
CA VAL A 205 -9.72 1.92 -12.46
C VAL A 205 -10.89 0.99 -12.20
N ILE A 206 -10.80 0.16 -11.17
CA ILE A 206 -11.91 -0.67 -10.73
C ILE A 206 -12.97 0.21 -10.05
N GLN A 207 -14.16 0.24 -10.62
CA GLN A 207 -15.27 1.10 -10.19
C GLN A 207 -16.13 0.45 -9.11
N THR A 208 -15.92 -0.85 -8.89
CA THR A 208 -16.71 -1.65 -7.96
C THR A 208 -15.90 -1.96 -6.70
N HIS A 209 -16.46 -1.61 -5.54
CA HIS A 209 -16.01 -2.20 -4.29
C HIS A 209 -16.66 -3.59 -4.15
N PHE A 210 -15.84 -4.64 -4.09
CA PHE A 210 -16.29 -6.02 -4.07
C PHE A 210 -15.63 -6.86 -2.98
N VAL A 211 -16.34 -7.91 -2.61
CA VAL A 211 -15.75 -9.10 -1.96
C VAL A 211 -15.90 -10.26 -2.94
N ALA A 212 -14.99 -11.21 -2.90
CA ALA A 212 -15.03 -12.34 -3.83
C ALA A 212 -14.59 -13.63 -3.19
N THR A 213 -14.98 -14.75 -3.79
CA THR A 213 -14.69 -16.07 -3.27
C THR A 213 -14.74 -17.12 -4.38
N GLY A 214 -14.05 -18.24 -4.16
CA GLY A 214 -14.07 -19.35 -5.10
C GLY A 214 -13.61 -20.66 -4.48
N GLN A 215 -13.97 -21.76 -5.12
CA GLN A 215 -13.38 -23.06 -4.88
C GLN A 215 -13.11 -23.69 -6.25
N THR A 216 -11.86 -24.11 -6.45
CA THR A 216 -11.44 -24.64 -7.74
C THR A 216 -10.59 -25.88 -7.54
N GLU A 217 -10.74 -26.86 -8.43
CA GLU A 217 -9.80 -27.98 -8.50
C GLU A 217 -8.44 -27.44 -8.95
N VAL A 218 -7.38 -27.93 -8.31
CA VAL A 218 -6.00 -27.52 -8.60
C VAL A 218 -5.16 -28.75 -8.89
N THR A 219 -4.07 -28.58 -9.65
CA THR A 219 -3.11 -29.66 -9.85
C THR A 219 -1.92 -29.46 -8.90
N TYR A 220 -1.65 -30.47 -8.07
CA TYR A 220 -0.43 -30.51 -7.28
C TYR A 220 0.70 -31.15 -8.07
N GLN A 221 1.81 -30.44 -8.19
CA GLN A 221 3.06 -30.96 -8.72
C GLN A 221 4.06 -31.04 -7.58
N HIS A 222 4.34 -32.25 -7.09
CA HIS A 222 5.40 -32.46 -6.13
C HIS A 222 6.74 -31.98 -6.72
N LYS A 223 7.44 -31.11 -6.00
CA LYS A 223 8.77 -30.63 -6.38
C LYS A 223 9.68 -30.67 -5.18
N ARG A 224 10.94 -31.02 -5.43
CA ARG A 224 12.01 -30.88 -4.45
C ARG A 224 12.77 -29.61 -4.74
N PHE A 225 12.76 -28.70 -3.78
CA PHE A 225 13.56 -27.48 -3.83
C PHE A 225 14.80 -27.69 -2.96
N ASP A 226 15.95 -27.15 -3.39
CA ASP A 226 17.04 -26.88 -2.44
C ASP A 226 16.61 -25.69 -1.59
N ASN A 227 16.05 -26.01 -0.42
CA ASN A 227 15.32 -25.05 0.38
C ASN A 227 16.11 -24.52 1.58
N ILE A 228 17.38 -24.88 1.73
CA ILE A 228 18.22 -24.43 2.85
C ILE A 228 18.29 -22.90 2.89
N ASN A 229 18.48 -22.27 1.73
CA ASN A 229 18.52 -20.81 1.67
C ASN A 229 17.14 -20.19 1.97
N VAL A 230 16.07 -20.77 1.42
CA VAL A 230 14.70 -20.26 1.63
C VAL A 230 14.30 -20.31 3.12
N THR A 231 14.59 -21.40 3.82
CA THR A 231 14.27 -21.51 5.25
C THR A 231 15.13 -20.59 6.10
N GLN A 232 16.43 -20.48 5.81
CA GLN A 232 17.33 -19.56 6.52
C GLN A 232 17.00 -18.09 6.26
N ASP A 233 16.63 -17.73 5.04
CA ASP A 233 16.17 -16.39 4.69
C ASP A 233 14.89 -16.04 5.44
N PHE A 234 13.94 -16.98 5.50
CA PHE A 234 12.71 -16.80 6.25
C PHE A 234 12.95 -16.69 7.77
N GLU A 235 13.87 -17.47 8.33
CA GLU A 235 14.27 -17.34 9.75
C GLU A 235 14.90 -15.97 10.04
N ARG A 236 15.76 -15.46 9.14
CA ARG A 236 16.31 -14.10 9.23
C ARG A 236 15.22 -13.05 9.17
N GLU A 237 14.26 -13.20 8.26
CA GLU A 237 13.13 -12.29 8.15
C GLU A 237 12.32 -12.24 9.42
N LEU A 238 11.96 -13.40 9.99
CA LEU A 238 11.24 -13.45 11.27
C LEU A 238 12.03 -12.76 12.39
N GLY A 239 13.35 -12.92 12.42
CA GLY A 239 14.24 -12.24 13.37
C GLY A 239 14.37 -10.73 13.14
N SER A 240 14.03 -10.23 11.94
CA SER A 240 14.09 -8.82 11.58
C SER A 240 12.80 -8.04 11.87
N LYS A 241 11.70 -8.71 12.21
CA LYS A 241 10.40 -8.08 12.45
C LYS A 241 10.47 -7.18 13.70
N LEU A 242 9.90 -5.99 13.61
CA LEU A 242 9.79 -5.10 14.75
C LEU A 242 8.82 -5.67 15.79
N PRO A 243 9.02 -5.36 17.09
CA PRO A 243 8.06 -5.72 18.12
C PRO A 243 6.68 -5.16 17.80
N TRP A 244 5.69 -6.05 17.77
CA TRP A 244 4.30 -5.72 17.49
C TRP A 244 3.49 -5.82 18.77
N ARG A 245 2.85 -4.71 19.13
CA ARG A 245 2.14 -4.51 20.39
C ARG A 245 0.67 -4.29 20.16
N ASP A 246 -0.14 -4.78 21.08
CA ASP A 246 -1.58 -4.51 21.06
C ASP A 246 -1.84 -3.05 21.40
N TRP A 247 -2.83 -2.43 20.75
CA TRP A 247 -3.23 -1.06 21.04
C TRP A 247 -3.61 -0.82 22.51
N THR A 248 -4.10 -1.85 23.21
CA THR A 248 -4.43 -1.75 24.63
C THR A 248 -3.19 -1.58 25.51
N GLU A 249 -2.01 -2.03 25.09
CA GLU A 249 -0.75 -1.85 25.82
C GLU A 249 -0.36 -0.36 25.91
N ILE A 250 -0.43 0.36 24.78
CA ILE A 250 -0.14 1.81 24.76
C ILE A 250 -1.21 2.60 25.53
N GLN A 251 -2.48 2.19 25.47
CA GLN A 251 -3.54 2.77 26.29
C GLN A 251 -3.30 2.55 27.79
N GLY A 252 -2.76 1.39 28.18
CA GLY A 252 -2.35 1.12 29.55
C GLY A 252 -1.19 2.01 30.01
N LYS A 253 -0.24 2.32 29.11
CA LYS A 253 0.95 3.13 29.39
C LYS A 253 0.63 4.62 29.54
N PHE A 254 -0.19 5.19 28.67
CA PHE A 254 -0.46 6.64 28.63
C PHE A 254 -1.89 7.05 29.03
N GLY A 255 -2.76 6.08 29.31
CA GLY A 255 -4.17 6.30 29.63
C GLY A 255 -5.05 6.28 28.37
N LYS A 256 -6.19 5.59 28.45
CA LYS A 256 -7.13 5.42 27.34
C LYS A 256 -7.66 6.76 26.78
N GLN A 257 -7.80 7.76 27.65
CA GLN A 257 -8.36 9.08 27.30
C GLN A 257 -7.51 9.83 26.27
N VAL A 258 -6.19 9.60 26.27
CA VAL A 258 -5.28 10.21 25.28
C VAL A 258 -5.63 9.79 23.85
N PHE A 259 -6.17 8.58 23.67
CA PHE A 259 -6.43 7.98 22.37
C PHE A 259 -7.91 8.02 21.95
N GLU A 260 -8.80 8.64 22.74
CA GLU A 260 -10.25 8.64 22.47
C GLU A 260 -10.59 9.19 21.07
N ASN A 261 -9.81 10.16 20.59
CA ASN A 261 -10.02 10.83 19.31
C ASN A 261 -9.02 10.40 18.22
N PHE A 262 -8.29 9.28 18.38
CA PHE A 262 -7.17 8.94 17.47
C PHE A 262 -7.53 8.92 15.97
N ASP A 263 -8.74 8.46 15.62
CA ASP A 263 -9.25 8.49 14.23
C ASP A 263 -10.47 9.44 14.09
N SER A 264 -10.59 10.46 14.95
CA SER A 264 -11.74 11.36 14.89
C SER A 264 -11.77 12.15 13.58
N GLY A 265 -12.94 12.31 12.98
CA GLY A 265 -13.10 12.95 11.68
C GLY A 265 -13.00 11.99 10.49
N ILE A 266 -12.80 10.70 10.75
CA ILE A 266 -12.68 9.65 9.74
C ILE A 266 -13.78 8.62 9.99
N ASP A 267 -14.43 8.16 8.93
CA ASP A 267 -15.38 7.04 9.04
C ASP A 267 -14.61 5.77 9.43
N PRO A 268 -14.93 5.12 10.57
CA PRO A 268 -14.28 3.87 10.96
C PRO A 268 -14.44 2.75 9.93
N ALA A 269 -15.54 2.74 9.16
CA ALA A 269 -15.74 1.76 8.08
C ALA A 269 -14.77 1.96 6.91
N MET A 270 -14.16 3.14 6.82
CA MET A 270 -13.23 3.54 5.77
C MET A 270 -11.76 3.45 6.22
N THR A 271 -11.50 2.91 7.41
CA THR A 271 -10.15 2.71 7.95
C THR A 271 -9.90 1.22 8.09
N LEU A 272 -8.92 0.69 7.37
CA LEU A 272 -8.50 -0.69 7.51
C LEU A 272 -7.68 -0.89 8.78
N THR A 273 -6.71 -0.01 9.01
CA THR A 273 -5.90 0.02 10.23
C THR A 273 -5.25 1.39 10.42
N SER A 274 -4.87 1.69 11.65
CA SER A 274 -4.07 2.85 12.02
C SER A 274 -3.22 2.52 13.24
N GLY A 275 -2.22 3.34 13.54
CA GLY A 275 -1.35 3.10 14.69
C GLY A 275 -0.19 4.08 14.83
N LEU A 276 0.68 3.76 15.79
CA LEU A 276 1.87 4.53 16.12
C LEU A 276 3.09 3.63 16.19
N VAL A 277 4.24 4.14 15.74
CA VAL A 277 5.55 3.57 16.03
C VAL A 277 6.22 4.45 17.09
N ILE A 278 6.61 3.83 18.20
CA ILE A 278 7.21 4.52 19.35
C ILE A 278 8.45 3.74 19.78
N ASP A 279 9.61 4.39 19.74
CA ASP A 279 10.89 3.82 20.18
C ASP A 279 11.19 2.43 19.55
N GLY A 280 10.82 2.24 18.27
CA GLY A 280 11.03 1.00 17.53
C GLY A 280 9.97 -0.09 17.72
N GLU A 281 8.90 0.17 18.47
CA GLU A 281 7.76 -0.75 18.62
C GLU A 281 6.54 -0.28 17.82
N ILE A 282 5.84 -1.20 17.18
CA ILE A 282 4.62 -0.95 16.41
C ILE A 282 3.41 -1.19 17.31
N TYR A 283 2.63 -0.14 17.56
CA TYR A 283 1.33 -0.22 18.23
C TYR A 283 0.23 -0.07 17.19
N VAL A 284 -0.43 -1.18 16.86
CA VAL A 284 -1.40 -1.23 15.77
C VAL A 284 -2.82 -1.36 16.31
N ARG A 285 -3.78 -0.72 15.63
CA ARG A 285 -5.20 -1.02 15.83
C ARG A 285 -5.59 -2.24 15.00
N SER A 286 -6.59 -2.99 15.47
CA SER A 286 -7.05 -4.24 14.84
C SER A 286 -7.29 -4.09 13.33
N MET A 287 -6.71 -4.98 12.53
CA MET A 287 -6.96 -5.12 11.09
C MET A 287 -8.19 -5.99 10.84
N ASN A 288 -9.37 -5.39 10.98
CA ASN A 288 -10.63 -6.11 10.79
C ASN A 288 -11.09 -6.02 9.34
N THR A 289 -11.66 -7.12 8.84
CA THR A 289 -12.40 -7.14 7.58
C THR A 289 -13.89 -7.35 7.87
N PRO A 290 -14.78 -7.20 6.87
CA PRO A 290 -16.20 -7.54 7.03
C PRO A 290 -16.48 -8.97 7.50
N PHE A 291 -15.48 -9.85 7.46
CA PHE A 291 -15.57 -11.27 7.83
C PHE A 291 -14.77 -11.62 9.10
N GLY A 292 -14.40 -10.62 9.90
CA GLY A 292 -13.63 -10.74 11.14
C GLY A 292 -12.17 -10.30 10.99
N PRO A 293 -11.32 -10.50 12.01
CA PRO A 293 -9.90 -10.16 11.94
C PRO A 293 -9.23 -10.82 10.72
N TYR A 294 -8.34 -10.09 10.04
CA TYR A 294 -7.52 -10.69 9.00
C TYR A 294 -6.54 -11.70 9.63
N PRO A 295 -6.46 -12.95 9.17
CA PRO A 295 -5.68 -13.98 9.87
C PRO A 295 -4.16 -13.78 9.87
N TYR A 296 -3.65 -12.99 8.93
CA TYR A 296 -2.22 -12.78 8.73
C TYR A 296 -1.86 -11.29 8.80
N PRO A 297 -2.11 -10.60 9.94
CA PRO A 297 -1.98 -9.14 10.01
C PRO A 297 -0.56 -8.65 9.72
N HIS A 298 0.47 -9.44 10.07
CA HIS A 298 1.87 -9.11 9.77
C HIS A 298 2.24 -9.26 8.29
N GLU A 299 1.51 -10.11 7.56
CA GLU A 299 1.78 -10.41 6.16
C GLU A 299 0.84 -9.63 5.23
N MET A 300 -0.13 -8.91 5.78
CA MET A 300 -1.06 -8.08 5.03
C MET A 300 -0.27 -6.96 4.36
N ARG A 301 -0.40 -6.87 3.04
CA ARG A 301 0.26 -5.84 2.23
C ARG A 301 -0.75 -4.85 1.69
N HIS A 302 -0.29 -3.62 1.57
CA HIS A 302 -1.10 -2.49 1.17
C HIS A 302 -0.48 -1.81 -0.03
N GLY A 303 -1.28 -1.61 -1.06
CA GLY A 303 -0.98 -0.65 -2.10
C GLY A 303 -1.21 0.75 -1.54
N VAL A 304 -0.13 1.49 -1.31
CA VAL A 304 -0.17 2.76 -0.53
C VAL A 304 -0.21 4.00 -1.42
N TRP A 305 -0.42 3.81 -2.72
CA TRP A 305 -0.58 4.90 -3.69
C TRP A 305 0.58 5.90 -3.62
N SER A 306 0.29 7.18 -3.45
CA SER A 306 1.30 8.24 -3.46
C SER A 306 2.24 8.26 -2.25
N VAL A 307 2.01 7.48 -1.19
CA VAL A 307 3.05 7.23 -0.16
C VAL A 307 4.31 6.65 -0.80
N THR A 308 4.17 5.92 -1.92
CA THR A 308 5.28 5.41 -2.74
C THR A 308 6.25 6.51 -3.17
N LYS A 309 5.76 7.73 -3.45
CA LYS A 309 6.61 8.84 -3.90
C LYS A 309 7.73 9.11 -2.91
N THR A 310 7.43 9.01 -1.62
CA THR A 310 8.42 9.17 -0.57
C THR A 310 9.16 7.87 -0.31
N MET A 311 8.42 6.79 -0.02
CA MET A 311 9.01 5.51 0.42
C MET A 311 9.86 4.80 -0.64
N ALA A 312 9.67 5.11 -1.92
CA ALA A 312 10.48 4.60 -3.01
C ALA A 312 11.15 5.73 -3.80
N GLY A 313 10.38 6.72 -4.27
CA GLY A 313 10.93 7.78 -5.12
C GLY A 313 12.00 8.63 -4.43
N MET A 314 11.62 9.40 -3.41
CA MET A 314 12.55 10.24 -2.64
C MET A 314 13.69 9.40 -2.06
N LEU A 315 13.39 8.22 -1.51
CA LEU A 315 14.40 7.30 -1.00
C LEU A 315 15.44 6.91 -2.06
N THR A 316 15.02 6.66 -3.30
CA THR A 316 15.93 6.36 -4.42
C THR A 316 16.82 7.55 -4.74
N LEU A 317 16.25 8.76 -4.80
CA LEU A 317 17.02 10.00 -4.97
C LEU A 317 18.04 10.19 -3.84
N MET A 318 17.64 9.99 -2.58
CA MET A 318 18.54 10.13 -1.44
C MET A 318 19.61 9.05 -1.38
N ARG A 319 19.32 7.83 -1.85
CA ARG A 319 20.34 6.78 -1.99
C ARG A 319 21.36 7.16 -3.06
N MET A 320 20.91 7.66 -4.22
CA MET A 320 21.78 8.15 -5.27
C MET A 320 22.65 9.31 -4.78
N ALA A 321 22.08 10.27 -4.05
CA ALA A 321 22.82 11.36 -3.43
C ALA A 321 23.86 10.87 -2.41
N GLN A 322 23.55 9.83 -1.63
CA GLN A 322 24.55 9.21 -0.74
C GLN A 322 25.72 8.58 -1.49
N LYS A 323 25.46 8.00 -2.68
CA LYS A 323 26.50 7.32 -3.48
C LYS A 323 27.39 8.31 -4.22
N TYR A 324 26.83 9.41 -4.72
CA TYR A 324 27.51 10.26 -5.69
C TYR A 324 27.58 11.74 -5.33
N GLY A 325 27.01 12.15 -4.20
CA GLY A 325 27.01 13.53 -3.73
C GLY A 325 25.62 14.18 -3.77
N TYR A 326 25.43 15.13 -2.85
CA TYR A 326 24.19 15.86 -2.65
C TYR A 326 23.75 16.65 -3.90
N GLU A 327 24.72 17.06 -4.73
CA GLU A 327 24.52 17.84 -5.95
C GLU A 327 23.69 17.13 -7.03
N ILE A 328 23.47 15.81 -6.94
CA ILE A 328 22.57 15.09 -7.86
C ILE A 328 21.19 15.74 -7.90
N LEU A 329 20.72 16.26 -6.76
CA LEU A 329 19.43 16.92 -6.70
C LEU A 329 19.35 18.11 -7.68
N ASP A 330 20.47 18.74 -8.03
CA ASP A 330 20.53 19.89 -8.92
C ASP A 330 20.93 19.53 -10.36
N TYR A 331 21.12 18.24 -10.67
CA TYR A 331 21.38 17.78 -12.03
C TYR A 331 20.11 17.92 -12.89
N LYS A 332 20.29 18.25 -14.17
CA LYS A 332 19.20 18.51 -15.09
C LYS A 332 18.68 17.22 -15.72
N ILE A 333 17.35 17.13 -15.89
CA ILE A 333 16.69 15.97 -16.50
C ILE A 333 17.10 15.80 -17.96
N VAL A 334 17.28 16.91 -18.69
CA VAL A 334 17.70 16.92 -20.11
C VAL A 334 19.09 16.32 -20.35
N ASP A 335 19.92 16.20 -19.32
CA ASP A 335 21.25 15.60 -19.45
C ASP A 335 21.19 14.07 -19.52
N TYR A 336 20.06 13.47 -19.11
CA TYR A 336 19.87 12.01 -19.04
C TYR A 336 18.77 11.48 -19.96
N LEU A 337 17.87 12.35 -20.41
CA LEU A 337 16.75 11.99 -21.28
C LEU A 337 16.73 12.83 -22.55
N ASN A 338 16.49 12.19 -23.68
CA ASN A 338 16.24 12.90 -24.95
C ASN A 338 14.81 13.45 -24.96
N ILE A 339 14.64 14.68 -24.50
CA ILE A 339 13.33 15.35 -24.44
C ILE A 339 12.86 15.74 -25.84
N ASN A 340 11.68 15.26 -26.24
CA ASN A 340 11.04 15.58 -27.53
C ASN A 340 9.73 16.37 -27.35
N ALA A 341 9.78 17.43 -26.54
CA ALA A 341 8.65 18.34 -26.33
C ALA A 341 8.69 19.51 -27.36
N ASP A 342 7.53 20.10 -27.66
CA ASP A 342 7.41 21.23 -28.58
C ASP A 342 7.72 22.61 -27.94
N HIS A 343 8.26 22.60 -26.72
CA HIS A 343 8.67 23.76 -25.94
C HIS A 343 9.98 23.50 -25.20
N ASP A 344 10.61 24.55 -24.68
CA ASP A 344 11.90 24.48 -23.97
C ASP A 344 11.80 24.40 -22.45
N GLY A 345 10.58 24.35 -21.89
CA GLY A 345 10.34 24.31 -20.43
C GLY A 345 11.10 23.25 -19.63
N TRP A 346 11.56 22.15 -20.25
CA TRP A 346 12.37 21.12 -19.59
C TRP A 346 13.85 21.48 -19.42
N LYS A 347 14.34 22.49 -20.14
CA LYS A 347 15.77 22.83 -20.28
C LYS A 347 16.52 23.00 -18.96
N ASP A 348 15.85 23.56 -17.96
CA ASP A 348 16.44 23.87 -16.65
C ASP A 348 15.79 23.08 -15.50
N VAL A 349 14.97 22.06 -15.81
CA VAL A 349 14.34 21.21 -14.79
C VAL A 349 15.38 20.28 -14.17
N THR A 350 15.46 20.29 -12.84
CA THR A 350 16.35 19.42 -12.05
C THR A 350 15.61 18.27 -11.36
N PHE A 351 16.34 17.30 -10.81
CA PHE A 351 15.74 16.29 -9.92
C PHE A 351 15.02 16.92 -8.73
N ARG A 352 15.56 17.98 -8.12
CA ARG A 352 14.91 18.72 -7.02
C ARG A 352 13.57 19.29 -7.47
N ASN A 353 13.50 19.86 -8.67
CA ASN A 353 12.23 20.37 -9.21
C ASN A 353 11.23 19.25 -9.45
N VAL A 354 11.69 18.11 -10.00
CA VAL A 354 10.85 16.93 -10.23
C VAL A 354 10.26 16.40 -8.91
N PHE A 355 11.10 16.13 -7.92
CA PHE A 355 10.67 15.53 -6.65
C PHE A 355 9.91 16.51 -5.74
N SER A 356 10.00 17.82 -6.00
CA SER A 356 9.16 18.85 -5.39
C SER A 356 7.94 19.22 -6.25
N MET A 357 7.69 18.51 -7.36
CA MET A 357 6.56 18.74 -8.29
C MET A 357 6.44 20.18 -8.79
N ALA A 358 7.59 20.79 -9.06
CA ALA A 358 7.74 22.18 -9.44
C ALA A 358 8.50 22.30 -10.78
N THR A 359 8.17 21.44 -11.74
CA THR A 359 8.89 21.41 -13.03
C THR A 359 8.52 22.56 -13.96
N GLY A 360 7.41 23.26 -13.71
CA GLY A 360 6.87 24.27 -14.64
C GLY A 360 6.18 23.65 -15.87
N ILE A 361 6.06 22.33 -15.93
CA ILE A 361 5.32 21.61 -16.97
C ILE A 361 3.90 21.34 -16.48
N GLY A 362 2.92 21.14 -17.34
CA GLY A 362 1.59 20.68 -16.94
C GLY A 362 0.43 21.38 -17.63
N THR A 363 -0.74 20.81 -17.40
CA THR A 363 -2.05 21.34 -17.78
C THR A 363 -2.75 21.90 -16.55
N GLY A 364 -3.71 22.82 -16.71
CA GLY A 364 -4.50 23.35 -15.59
C GLY A 364 -4.43 24.84 -15.41
N SER A 365 -4.87 25.28 -14.23
CA SER A 365 -5.00 26.70 -13.94
C SER A 365 -3.64 27.40 -13.93
N HIS A 366 -3.56 28.53 -14.63
CA HIS A 366 -2.44 29.46 -14.53
C HIS A 366 -2.56 30.40 -13.33
N ASN A 367 -3.64 30.29 -12.53
CA ASN A 367 -3.76 31.07 -11.31
C ASN A 367 -2.86 30.49 -10.20
N VAL A 368 -1.98 31.34 -9.68
CA VAL A 368 -1.04 31.03 -8.60
C VAL A 368 -1.31 31.86 -7.34
N THR A 369 -2.40 32.64 -7.33
CA THR A 369 -2.80 33.49 -6.21
C THR A 369 -4.29 33.27 -5.88
N PRO A 370 -4.62 32.34 -4.97
CA PRO A 370 -3.70 31.44 -4.27
C PRO A 370 -3.33 30.20 -5.12
N ASN A 371 -2.13 29.63 -4.87
CA ASN A 371 -1.56 28.51 -5.62
C ASN A 371 -2.13 27.15 -5.19
N TYR A 372 -3.40 26.85 -5.53
CA TYR A 372 -4.00 25.55 -5.19
C TYR A 372 -3.28 24.39 -5.88
N ILE A 373 -2.42 23.66 -5.15
CA ILE A 373 -1.57 22.60 -5.70
C ILE A 373 -2.36 21.54 -6.47
N GLY A 374 -3.55 21.19 -5.97
CA GLY A 374 -4.43 20.16 -6.54
C GLY A 374 -5.01 20.49 -7.91
N VAL A 375 -4.95 21.74 -8.39
CA VAL A 375 -5.40 22.08 -9.76
C VAL A 375 -4.46 21.56 -10.85
N GLY A 376 -3.28 21.06 -10.46
CA GLY A 376 -2.38 20.31 -11.34
C GLY A 376 -2.60 18.80 -11.29
N ASP A 377 -3.43 18.30 -10.36
CA ASP A 377 -3.72 16.87 -10.22
C ASP A 377 -4.70 16.44 -11.32
N ALA A 378 -4.13 16.04 -12.44
CA ALA A 378 -4.84 15.55 -13.61
C ALA A 378 -5.43 14.14 -13.42
N SER A 379 -5.14 13.45 -12.30
CA SER A 379 -5.76 12.14 -12.01
C SER A 379 -7.23 12.25 -11.60
N ARG A 380 -7.72 13.46 -11.31
CA ARG A 380 -9.11 13.70 -10.89
C ARG A 380 -9.93 14.29 -12.02
N PRO A 381 -11.02 13.62 -12.48
CA PRO A 381 -11.91 14.17 -13.51
C PRO A 381 -12.47 15.55 -13.14
N ALA A 382 -12.70 15.82 -11.85
CA ALA A 382 -13.22 17.10 -11.38
C ALA A 382 -12.24 18.28 -11.57
N ASN A 383 -10.94 18.00 -11.72
CA ASN A 383 -9.92 19.03 -11.96
C ASN A 383 -9.72 19.31 -13.46
N ASN A 384 -10.24 18.41 -14.32
CA ASN A 384 -10.51 18.39 -15.77
C ASN A 384 -9.55 19.04 -16.80
N ALA A 385 -8.52 19.74 -16.39
CA ALA A 385 -7.45 20.13 -17.29
C ALA A 385 -6.44 18.97 -17.39
N GLY A 386 -6.78 18.03 -18.25
CA GLY A 386 -5.87 16.99 -18.71
C GLY A 386 -6.05 15.60 -18.13
N PHE A 387 -7.28 15.26 -17.73
CA PHE A 387 -7.59 13.89 -17.34
C PHE A 387 -7.36 12.90 -18.49
N ASP A 388 -7.75 13.25 -19.72
CA ASP A 388 -7.56 12.37 -20.88
C ASP A 388 -6.07 12.13 -21.19
N ASP A 389 -5.23 13.18 -21.18
CA ASP A 389 -3.78 13.02 -21.35
C ASP A 389 -3.12 12.30 -20.16
N TYR A 390 -3.63 12.48 -18.95
CA TYR A 390 -3.20 11.68 -17.80
C TYR A 390 -3.51 10.20 -18.01
N MET A 391 -4.73 9.85 -18.44
CA MET A 391 -5.10 8.46 -18.68
C MET A 391 -4.30 7.84 -19.84
N ALA A 392 -4.00 8.61 -20.89
CA ALA A 392 -3.12 8.16 -21.97
C ALA A 392 -1.73 7.77 -21.43
N TRP A 393 -1.11 8.64 -20.63
CA TRP A 393 0.16 8.34 -19.95
C TRP A 393 0.05 7.16 -18.97
N TYR A 394 -1.02 7.11 -18.18
CA TYR A 394 -1.23 6.11 -17.14
C TYR A 394 -1.27 4.70 -17.73
N PHE A 395 -2.00 4.54 -18.85
CA PHE A 395 -2.15 3.27 -19.57
C PHE A 395 -1.02 2.92 -20.54
N ALA A 396 -0.13 3.85 -20.87
CA ALA A 396 1.05 3.59 -21.70
C ALA A 396 1.93 2.49 -21.05
N PRO A 397 2.31 1.43 -21.80
CA PRO A 397 2.92 0.23 -21.23
C PRO A 397 4.42 0.37 -20.97
N THR A 398 5.16 0.93 -21.92
CA THR A 398 6.64 0.98 -21.93
C THR A 398 7.15 2.31 -21.38
N LEU A 399 8.44 2.36 -21.06
CA LEU A 399 9.14 3.60 -20.77
C LEU A 399 9.00 4.61 -21.92
N GLU A 400 9.25 4.17 -23.16
CA GLU A 400 9.18 5.02 -24.35
C GLU A 400 7.78 5.61 -24.54
N ASP A 401 6.73 4.78 -24.46
CA ASP A 401 5.34 5.25 -24.60
C ASP A 401 4.97 6.25 -23.51
N LYS A 402 5.37 5.99 -22.25
CA LYS A 402 5.10 6.92 -21.14
C LYS A 402 5.84 8.24 -21.32
N LEU A 403 7.10 8.24 -21.75
CA LEU A 403 7.85 9.47 -22.03
C LEU A 403 7.23 10.25 -23.20
N ASN A 404 6.79 9.55 -24.25
CA ASN A 404 6.09 10.17 -25.38
C ASN A 404 4.80 10.88 -24.96
N GLU A 405 4.03 10.32 -24.03
CA GLU A 405 2.86 11.02 -23.47
C GLU A 405 3.24 12.22 -22.59
N ILE A 406 4.36 12.15 -21.85
CA ILE A 406 4.86 13.27 -21.04
C ILE A 406 5.31 14.45 -21.92
N TYR A 407 5.95 14.19 -23.06
CA TYR A 407 6.47 15.24 -23.94
C TYR A 407 5.39 16.01 -24.70
N LYS A 408 4.15 15.49 -24.74
CA LYS A 408 2.98 16.21 -25.29
C LYS A 408 2.43 17.27 -24.34
N ILE A 409 2.85 17.25 -23.07
CA ILE A 409 2.29 18.10 -22.02
C ILE A 409 2.93 19.49 -22.12
N PRO A 410 2.15 20.57 -22.20
CA PRO A 410 2.69 21.92 -22.38
C PRO A 410 3.43 22.41 -21.14
N SER A 411 4.24 23.46 -21.31
CA SER A 411 4.78 24.24 -20.20
C SER A 411 3.78 25.29 -19.70
N TYR A 412 3.77 25.51 -18.39
CA TYR A 412 3.16 26.68 -17.79
C TYR A 412 3.92 27.97 -18.15
N PRO A 413 3.35 29.17 -17.89
CA PRO A 413 4.04 30.44 -18.12
C PRO A 413 5.14 30.79 -17.10
N TRP A 414 5.46 29.89 -16.16
CA TRP A 414 6.50 30.06 -15.14
C TRP A 414 7.55 28.95 -15.24
N GLY A 415 8.75 29.22 -14.75
CA GLY A 415 9.89 28.30 -14.78
C GLY A 415 9.88 27.26 -13.67
N PRO A 416 10.87 26.34 -13.70
CA PRO A 416 11.06 25.34 -12.67
C PRO A 416 11.36 25.98 -11.31
N GLY A 417 10.81 25.42 -10.24
CA GLY A 417 10.99 25.86 -8.86
C GLY A 417 10.12 27.05 -8.43
N GLU A 418 9.35 27.66 -9.34
CA GLU A 418 8.53 28.83 -9.00
C GLU A 418 7.21 28.44 -8.31
N HIS A 419 6.52 27.42 -8.82
CA HIS A 419 5.23 26.97 -8.29
C HIS A 419 5.09 25.45 -8.31
N VAL A 420 4.45 24.90 -7.28
CA VAL A 420 4.15 23.47 -7.16
C VAL A 420 2.79 23.11 -7.75
N ARG A 421 2.73 21.97 -8.45
CA ARG A 421 1.52 21.36 -9.02
C ARG A 421 1.58 19.84 -8.87
N TYR A 422 0.63 19.25 -8.11
CA TYR A 422 0.72 17.84 -7.70
C TYR A 422 0.55 16.89 -8.88
N ARG A 423 1.61 16.19 -9.30
CA ARG A 423 1.62 15.39 -10.55
C ARG A 423 2.47 14.13 -10.45
N ASP A 424 1.85 12.99 -10.76
CA ASP A 424 2.55 11.70 -10.82
C ASP A 424 3.57 11.62 -11.96
N ARG A 425 3.27 12.29 -13.07
CA ARG A 425 4.13 12.36 -14.26
C ARG A 425 5.51 12.95 -13.97
N ASP A 426 5.59 13.94 -13.07
CA ASP A 426 6.88 14.51 -12.67
C ASP A 426 7.75 13.42 -12.02
N ILE A 427 7.21 12.69 -11.04
CA ILE A 427 7.96 11.63 -10.35
C ILE A 427 8.41 10.52 -11.30
N PHE A 428 7.56 10.15 -12.28
CA PHE A 428 7.93 9.12 -13.25
C PHE A 428 9.06 9.55 -14.20
N ILE A 429 9.05 10.78 -14.73
CA ILE A 429 10.18 11.26 -15.54
C ILE A 429 11.47 11.36 -14.70
N GLY A 430 11.33 11.67 -13.41
CA GLY A 430 12.43 11.57 -12.44
C GLY A 430 12.97 10.16 -12.29
N ALA A 431 12.10 9.14 -12.25
CA ALA A 431 12.49 7.74 -12.19
C ALA A 431 13.30 7.32 -13.43
N ALA A 432 12.81 7.68 -14.63
CA ALA A 432 13.50 7.42 -15.88
C ALA A 432 14.88 8.08 -15.94
N ALA A 433 14.99 9.34 -15.52
CA ALA A 433 16.25 10.06 -15.48
C ALA A 433 17.21 9.51 -14.41
N LEU A 434 16.70 9.08 -13.24
CA LEU A 434 17.52 8.43 -12.21
C LEU A 434 18.07 7.09 -12.69
N GLU A 435 17.28 6.31 -13.43
CA GLU A 435 17.74 5.05 -14.00
C GLU A 435 18.81 5.28 -15.06
N ALA A 436 18.61 6.24 -15.97
CA ALA A 436 19.61 6.62 -16.96
C ALA A 436 20.92 7.12 -16.31
N LEU A 437 20.83 7.98 -15.29
CA LEU A 437 21.98 8.42 -14.51
C LEU A 437 22.67 7.25 -13.80
N PHE A 438 21.91 6.31 -13.23
CA PHE A 438 22.49 5.14 -12.57
C PHE A 438 23.24 4.24 -13.56
N ARG A 439 22.68 4.01 -14.74
CA ARG A 439 23.34 3.27 -15.83
C ARG A 439 24.58 4.00 -16.36
N ASP A 440 24.56 5.33 -16.46
CA ASP A 440 25.76 6.13 -16.80
C ASP A 440 26.90 5.94 -15.78
N LYS A 441 26.57 5.83 -14.48
CA LYS A 441 27.56 5.67 -13.41
C LYS A 441 28.06 4.24 -13.22
N GLU A 442 27.20 3.24 -13.37
CA GLU A 442 27.47 1.84 -12.97
C GLU A 442 27.47 0.85 -14.15
N GLY A 443 27.07 1.29 -15.35
CA GLY A 443 26.98 0.49 -16.58
C GLY A 443 25.54 0.17 -16.99
N ASP A 444 25.37 -0.18 -18.28
CA ASP A 444 24.05 -0.37 -18.90
C ASP A 444 23.17 -1.46 -18.25
N ASP A 445 23.78 -2.48 -17.63
CA ASP A 445 23.09 -3.57 -16.93
C ASP A 445 22.67 -3.21 -15.48
N ALA A 446 22.97 -1.99 -15.02
CA ALA A 446 22.66 -1.55 -13.67
C ALA A 446 21.15 -1.37 -13.47
N ASP A 447 20.62 -2.02 -12.42
CA ASP A 447 19.19 -2.02 -12.10
C ASP A 447 18.92 -1.15 -10.87
N LEU A 448 18.24 -0.02 -11.10
CA LEU A 448 17.96 0.99 -10.08
C LEU A 448 17.13 0.43 -8.90
N TRP A 449 16.13 -0.39 -9.19
CA TRP A 449 15.27 -0.95 -8.13
C TRP A 449 16.00 -2.02 -7.34
N GLN A 450 16.80 -2.88 -7.99
CA GLN A 450 17.61 -3.87 -7.28
C GLN A 450 18.70 -3.22 -6.44
N MET A 451 19.23 -2.07 -6.84
CA MET A 451 20.11 -1.26 -5.99
C MET A 451 19.38 -0.87 -4.70
N MET A 452 18.14 -0.36 -4.78
CA MET A 452 17.34 -0.06 -3.59
C MET A 452 17.05 -1.27 -2.72
N VAL A 453 16.66 -2.41 -3.32
CA VAL A 453 16.42 -3.67 -2.59
C VAL A 453 17.66 -4.11 -1.82
N LYS A 454 18.83 -4.10 -2.47
CA LYS A 454 20.08 -4.61 -1.90
C LYS A 454 20.72 -3.65 -0.90
N GLU A 455 20.72 -2.35 -1.21
CA GLU A 455 21.51 -1.36 -0.49
C GLU A 455 20.70 -0.57 0.55
N VAL A 456 19.36 -0.61 0.51
CA VAL A 456 18.51 0.14 1.44
C VAL A 456 17.52 -0.77 2.16
N TYR A 457 16.62 -1.43 1.44
CA TYR A 457 15.52 -2.18 2.07
C TYR A 457 15.99 -3.42 2.82
N ARG A 458 16.85 -4.25 2.22
CA ARG A 458 17.39 -5.44 2.90
C ARG A 458 18.21 -5.08 4.14
N PRO A 459 19.11 -4.06 4.12
CA PRO A 459 19.83 -3.62 5.32
C PRO A 459 18.94 -3.20 6.49
N ILE A 460 17.76 -2.61 6.25
CA ILE A 460 16.80 -2.25 7.31
C ILE A 460 15.84 -3.40 7.68
N GLY A 461 16.08 -4.61 7.18
CA GLY A 461 15.29 -5.80 7.50
C GLY A 461 14.03 -5.99 6.67
N ILE A 462 13.92 -5.36 5.49
CA ILE A 462 12.83 -5.61 4.54
C ILE A 462 13.34 -6.62 3.51
N HIS A 463 12.92 -7.87 3.67
CA HIS A 463 13.42 -8.99 2.86
C HIS A 463 12.72 -9.11 1.51
N HIS A 464 11.44 -8.72 1.46
CA HIS A 464 10.60 -8.82 0.28
C HIS A 464 9.79 -7.52 0.12
N ILE A 465 10.16 -6.73 -0.87
CA ILE A 465 9.46 -5.51 -1.28
C ILE A 465 9.29 -5.52 -2.79
N SER A 466 8.10 -5.17 -3.23
CA SER A 466 7.72 -5.19 -4.64
C SER A 466 7.47 -3.78 -5.14
N MET A 467 7.70 -3.56 -6.42
CA MET A 467 7.48 -2.31 -7.14
C MET A 467 6.83 -2.60 -8.48
N THR A 468 5.85 -1.80 -8.87
CA THR A 468 5.35 -1.79 -10.25
C THR A 468 6.39 -1.16 -11.17
N HIS A 469 6.62 -1.80 -12.32
CA HIS A 469 7.54 -1.32 -13.36
C HIS A 469 6.80 -1.13 -14.69
N THR A 470 7.42 -0.41 -15.63
CA THR A 470 6.99 -0.43 -17.03
C THR A 470 7.11 -1.84 -17.63
N ARG A 471 6.49 -2.05 -18.79
CA ARG A 471 6.47 -3.34 -19.49
C ARG A 471 7.33 -3.28 -20.73
N GLU A 472 8.58 -3.71 -20.60
CA GLU A 472 9.47 -3.86 -21.74
C GLU A 472 9.43 -5.29 -22.28
N SER A 473 9.76 -5.46 -23.56
CA SER A 473 9.71 -6.77 -24.22
C SER A 473 10.91 -7.66 -23.91
N ASN A 474 12.09 -7.08 -23.69
CA ASN A 474 13.37 -7.81 -23.59
C ASN A 474 14.27 -7.35 -22.42
N GLU A 475 13.80 -6.44 -21.58
CA GLU A 475 14.55 -5.96 -20.41
C GLU A 475 13.61 -5.78 -19.21
N ARG A 476 14.18 -5.49 -18.05
CA ARG A 476 13.38 -5.08 -16.90
C ARG A 476 12.88 -3.66 -17.13
N GLY A 477 11.61 -3.41 -16.83
CA GLY A 477 11.07 -2.07 -16.95
C GLY A 477 11.57 -1.12 -15.87
N THR A 478 11.37 0.16 -16.12
CA THR A 478 11.68 1.25 -15.19
C THR A 478 10.72 1.21 -13.99
N PRO A 479 11.20 1.32 -12.74
CA PRO A 479 10.32 1.41 -11.58
C PRO A 479 9.48 2.68 -11.65
N ILE A 480 8.16 2.59 -11.39
CA ILE A 480 7.28 3.74 -11.54
C ILE A 480 7.61 4.88 -10.57
N LEU A 481 8.00 4.54 -9.33
CA LEU A 481 8.32 5.43 -8.19
C LEU A 481 7.21 6.43 -7.75
N ALA A 482 6.23 6.74 -8.61
CA ALA A 482 5.10 7.62 -8.31
C ALA A 482 4.00 6.93 -7.49
N TRP A 483 3.87 5.62 -7.68
CA TRP A 483 2.99 4.67 -7.02
C TRP A 483 3.57 3.27 -7.30
N GLY A 484 3.07 2.22 -6.63
CA GLY A 484 3.38 0.85 -7.03
C GLY A 484 4.16 0.01 -6.02
N ILE A 485 4.44 0.50 -4.81
CA ILE A 485 4.93 -0.38 -3.74
C ILE A 485 3.77 -1.08 -3.02
N TYR A 486 4.04 -2.29 -2.55
CA TYR A 486 3.15 -3.07 -1.71
C TYR A 486 3.85 -3.39 -0.39
N VAL A 487 3.45 -2.70 0.67
CA VAL A 487 4.15 -2.68 1.96
C VAL A 487 3.27 -3.22 3.07
N SER A 488 3.87 -3.93 4.01
CA SER A 488 3.27 -4.23 5.31
C SER A 488 3.41 -3.05 6.27
N ILE A 489 2.74 -3.10 7.43
CA ILE A 489 2.95 -2.10 8.48
C ILE A 489 4.39 -2.14 9.04
N ASP A 490 5.02 -3.31 9.08
CA ASP A 490 6.42 -3.45 9.48
C ASP A 490 7.36 -2.74 8.49
N ASP A 491 7.11 -2.87 7.19
CA ASP A 491 7.86 -2.16 6.14
C ASP A 491 7.68 -0.64 6.26
N ILE A 492 6.43 -0.17 6.46
CA ILE A 492 6.12 1.25 6.70
C ILE A 492 6.91 1.79 7.89
N ALA A 493 6.93 1.04 9.00
CA ALA A 493 7.65 1.42 10.20
C ALA A 493 9.16 1.52 9.96
N LYS A 494 9.77 0.48 9.36
CA LYS A 494 11.22 0.43 9.06
C LYS A 494 11.66 1.56 8.13
N ILE A 495 10.93 1.81 7.04
CA ILE A 495 11.22 2.90 6.10
C ILE A 495 11.08 4.26 6.79
N SER A 496 10.02 4.46 7.56
CA SER A 496 9.79 5.73 8.26
C SER A 496 10.82 5.97 9.36
N MET A 497 11.27 4.93 10.06
CA MET A 497 12.37 5.01 11.03
C MET A 497 13.69 5.36 10.34
N LEU A 498 13.98 4.80 9.17
CA LEU A 498 15.17 5.18 8.40
C LEU A 498 15.17 6.68 8.06
N ILE A 499 14.03 7.22 7.63
CA ILE A 499 13.88 8.66 7.36
C ILE A 499 14.04 9.46 8.67
N GLN A 500 13.33 9.09 9.74
CA GLN A 500 13.41 9.78 11.04
C GLN A 500 14.83 9.79 11.63
N ASN A 501 15.65 8.80 11.28
CA ASN A 501 17.04 8.67 11.72
C ASN A 501 18.04 9.28 10.72
N GLY A 502 17.63 10.27 9.93
CA GLY A 502 18.54 10.99 9.02
C GLY A 502 19.09 10.13 7.88
N GLY A 503 18.46 9.00 7.55
CA GLY A 503 18.99 8.04 6.57
C GLY A 503 19.98 7.01 7.13
N GLN A 504 20.15 6.95 8.46
CA GLN A 504 21.06 6.02 9.13
C GLN A 504 20.34 4.79 9.68
N HIS A 505 20.97 3.61 9.53
CA HIS A 505 20.55 2.38 10.20
C HIS A 505 21.77 1.61 10.72
N ASN A 506 21.75 1.24 12.02
CA ASN A 506 22.84 0.51 12.68
C ASN A 506 24.24 1.11 12.45
N GLY A 507 24.35 2.44 12.47
CA GLY A 507 25.60 3.17 12.25
C GLY A 507 26.01 3.31 10.78
N MET A 508 25.27 2.73 9.83
CA MET A 508 25.51 2.88 8.40
C MET A 508 24.63 3.98 7.82
N GLN A 509 25.24 4.94 7.11
CA GLN A 509 24.52 5.95 6.36
C GLN A 509 24.04 5.36 5.02
N LEU A 510 22.74 5.09 4.91
CA LEU A 510 22.14 4.47 3.73
C LEU A 510 21.63 5.52 2.73
N LEU A 511 21.08 6.62 3.21
CA LEU A 511 20.55 7.74 2.42
C LEU A 511 21.36 9.01 2.69
N SER A 512 21.33 10.03 1.82
CA SER A 512 22.04 11.29 2.08
C SER A 512 21.52 11.97 3.33
N GLU A 513 22.40 12.26 4.28
CA GLU A 513 22.05 13.00 5.50
C GLU A 513 21.56 14.40 5.14
N GLU A 514 22.28 15.13 4.28
CA GLU A 514 21.88 16.48 3.87
C GLU A 514 20.51 16.49 3.18
N GLY A 515 20.25 15.52 2.30
CA GLY A 515 18.98 15.42 1.60
C GLY A 515 17.81 15.01 2.49
N ILE A 516 18.03 14.12 3.46
CA ILE A 516 17.00 13.79 4.45
C ILE A 516 16.71 14.99 5.35
N SER A 517 17.73 15.69 5.85
CA SER A 517 17.52 16.91 6.65
C SER A 517 16.81 18.01 5.86
N GLU A 518 17.10 18.17 4.56
CA GLU A 518 16.32 19.08 3.71
C GLU A 518 14.86 18.66 3.61
N SER A 519 14.61 17.37 3.36
CA SER A 519 13.24 16.84 3.22
C SER A 519 12.42 16.95 4.51
N LEU A 520 13.06 16.95 5.69
CA LEU A 520 12.39 17.01 6.99
C LEU A 520 12.29 18.42 7.61
N TYR A 521 12.62 19.46 6.84
CA TYR A 521 12.67 20.87 7.29
C TYR A 521 13.72 21.17 8.36
N GLU A 522 14.76 20.36 8.46
CA GLU A 522 15.89 20.59 9.37
C GLU A 522 16.91 21.59 8.80
N THR A 523 16.70 22.09 7.57
CA THR A 523 17.51 23.13 6.91
C THR A 523 16.76 24.46 6.84
N GLU A 524 17.18 25.42 6.01
CA GLU A 524 16.43 26.66 5.74
C GLU A 524 15.46 26.56 4.55
N ILE A 525 15.42 25.41 3.86
CA ILE A 525 14.54 25.21 2.72
C ILE A 525 13.15 24.85 3.21
N ARG A 526 12.13 25.63 2.78
CA ARG A 526 10.76 25.60 3.32
C ARG A 526 9.72 25.15 2.29
N GLY A 527 10.14 24.49 1.21
CA GLY A 527 9.25 24.04 0.15
C GLY A 527 8.45 25.16 -0.52
N LEU A 528 7.45 24.77 -1.30
CA LEU A 528 6.59 25.70 -2.04
C LEU A 528 5.16 25.72 -1.49
N PRO A 529 4.50 26.89 -1.42
CA PRO A 529 3.13 27.01 -0.93
C PRO A 529 2.12 26.20 -1.76
N THR A 530 1.22 25.50 -1.06
CA THR A 530 0.19 24.65 -1.70
C THR A 530 -1.20 25.28 -1.75
N ALA A 531 -1.37 26.43 -1.08
CA ALA A 531 -2.66 27.05 -0.76
C ALA A 531 -3.65 26.15 0.00
N GLU A 532 -3.17 25.02 0.52
CA GLU A 532 -3.87 24.25 1.54
C GLU A 532 -3.36 24.69 2.91
N SER A 533 -4.22 24.57 3.92
CA SER A 533 -3.88 24.96 5.29
C SER A 533 -4.51 23.99 6.29
N ASN A 534 -3.92 23.94 7.48
CA ASN A 534 -4.54 23.36 8.65
C ASN A 534 -4.82 24.46 9.68
N VAL A 535 -5.26 24.09 10.89
CA VAL A 535 -5.58 25.06 11.95
C VAL A 535 -4.38 25.88 12.44
N TYR A 536 -3.15 25.50 12.08
CA TYR A 536 -1.89 26.13 12.48
C TYR A 536 -1.18 26.87 11.34
N GLY A 537 -1.70 26.86 10.12
CA GLY A 537 -1.20 27.68 9.02
C GLY A 537 -1.12 26.96 7.68
N ASP A 538 -0.47 27.63 6.73
CA ASP A 538 -0.35 27.20 5.34
C ASP A 538 0.63 26.04 5.18
N LYS A 539 0.24 25.06 4.38
CA LYS A 539 1.06 23.89 4.05
C LYS A 539 2.01 24.22 2.92
N THR A 540 3.14 23.53 2.93
CA THR A 540 4.15 23.59 1.87
C THR A 540 4.48 22.19 1.39
N TYR A 541 4.99 22.06 0.16
CA TYR A 541 5.36 20.77 -0.43
C TYR A 541 6.80 20.80 -0.90
N HIS A 542 7.56 19.75 -0.58
CA HIS A 542 8.96 19.62 -0.97
C HIS A 542 9.43 18.17 -0.91
N LEU A 543 10.23 17.73 -1.88
CA LEU A 543 10.81 16.38 -1.93
C LEU A 543 9.82 15.28 -1.54
N THR A 544 8.65 15.31 -2.18
CA THR A 544 7.52 14.38 -2.00
C THR A 544 6.77 14.43 -0.66
N LEU A 545 7.16 15.30 0.26
CA LEU A 545 6.54 15.45 1.58
C LEU A 545 5.61 16.68 1.63
N TRP A 546 4.46 16.47 2.27
CA TRP A 546 3.57 17.54 2.69
C TRP A 546 4.00 18.04 4.06
N HIS A 547 4.33 19.33 4.18
CA HIS A 547 4.76 19.94 5.44
C HIS A 547 3.57 20.58 6.13
N GLU A 548 3.24 20.00 7.29
CA GLU A 548 2.12 20.41 8.12
C GLU A 548 2.62 21.22 9.32
N ASN A 549 2.17 22.46 9.44
CA ASN A 549 2.43 23.25 10.64
C ASN A 549 1.74 22.63 11.86
N PHE A 550 2.43 22.68 13.00
CA PHE A 550 1.88 22.33 14.30
C PHE A 550 2.34 23.35 15.35
N ILE A 551 1.40 23.96 16.08
CA ILE A 551 1.73 24.84 17.20
C ILE A 551 1.44 24.09 18.50
N THR A 552 2.50 23.85 19.27
CA THR A 552 2.41 23.21 20.60
C THR A 552 1.69 24.11 21.59
N LYS A 553 1.33 23.55 22.75
CA LYS A 553 0.71 24.33 23.84
C LYS A 553 1.60 25.47 24.36
N SER A 554 2.92 25.39 24.20
CA SER A 554 3.85 26.46 24.59
C SER A 554 3.87 27.64 23.60
N GLY A 555 3.25 27.48 22.43
CA GLY A 555 3.26 28.46 21.34
C GLY A 555 4.41 28.26 20.35
N SER A 556 5.26 27.25 20.53
CA SER A 556 6.33 26.93 19.59
C SER A 556 5.78 26.23 18.34
N THR A 557 6.24 26.67 17.18
CA THR A 557 5.90 26.07 15.88
C THR A 557 6.85 24.94 15.53
N TYR A 558 6.28 23.85 15.04
CA TYR A 558 6.95 22.66 14.53
C TYR A 558 6.38 22.25 13.18
N GLN A 559 7.15 21.50 12.41
CA GLN A 559 6.69 20.81 11.21
C GLN A 559 6.51 19.32 11.43
N ALA A 560 5.39 18.79 10.95
CA ALA A 560 5.15 17.36 10.86
C ALA A 560 5.05 16.97 9.38
N PRO A 561 6.16 16.55 8.74
CA PRO A 561 6.12 16.03 7.38
C PRO A 561 5.19 14.82 7.24
N ARG A 562 4.41 14.78 6.16
CA ARG A 562 3.38 13.79 5.89
C ARG A 562 3.52 13.21 4.50
N MET A 563 3.42 11.90 4.39
CA MET A 563 3.18 11.17 3.15
C MET A 563 1.67 10.98 3.01
N SER A 564 1.11 11.30 1.84
CA SER A 564 -0.32 11.11 1.55
C SER A 564 -0.50 10.33 0.25
N GLY A 565 -1.25 9.23 0.37
CA GLY A 565 -1.67 8.35 -0.72
C GLY A 565 -3.16 8.45 -0.97
N TYR A 566 -3.57 8.24 -2.23
CA TYR A 566 -4.98 8.20 -2.63
C TYR A 566 -5.79 7.30 -1.68
N GLY A 567 -7.00 7.75 -1.33
CA GLY A 567 -7.82 7.09 -0.32
C GLY A 567 -7.57 7.50 1.12
N GLY A 568 -6.52 8.24 1.44
CA GLY A 568 -6.16 8.51 2.84
C GLY A 568 -5.26 7.41 3.41
N ASN A 569 -4.33 6.93 2.60
CA ASN A 569 -3.15 6.22 3.07
C ASN A 569 -2.15 7.26 3.59
N ILE A 570 -2.00 7.36 4.90
CA ILE A 570 -1.21 8.41 5.55
C ILE A 570 -0.07 7.81 6.34
N VAL A 571 1.10 8.42 6.21
CA VAL A 571 2.23 8.22 7.12
C VAL A 571 2.73 9.59 7.57
N GLN A 572 2.76 9.81 8.87
CA GLN A 572 3.10 11.09 9.48
C GLN A 572 4.40 10.94 10.27
N LEU A 573 5.36 11.85 10.04
CA LEU A 573 6.67 11.87 10.69
C LEU A 573 6.70 12.99 11.74
N MET A 574 6.68 12.64 13.02
CA MET A 574 6.56 13.62 14.11
C MET A 574 7.93 14.09 14.60
N PRO A 575 8.09 15.39 14.98
CA PRO A 575 9.33 15.98 15.49
C PRO A 575 10.04 15.22 16.61
N ASN A 576 9.28 14.48 17.41
CA ASN A 576 9.77 13.71 18.54
C ASN A 576 10.28 12.30 18.16
N GLY A 577 10.34 11.99 16.87
CA GLY A 577 10.76 10.70 16.31
C GLY A 577 9.63 9.66 16.21
N MET A 578 8.44 9.95 16.73
CA MET A 578 7.28 9.06 16.55
C MET A 578 6.83 9.05 15.09
N ILE A 579 6.22 7.94 14.69
CA ILE A 579 5.59 7.81 13.37
C ILE A 579 4.14 7.43 13.60
N GLY A 580 3.22 8.06 12.88
CA GLY A 580 1.83 7.63 12.82
C GLY A 580 1.50 7.12 11.44
N PHE A 581 0.61 6.14 11.37
CA PHE A 581 0.14 5.61 10.09
C PHE A 581 -1.36 5.36 10.13
N ARG A 582 -1.98 5.46 8.96
CA ARG A 582 -3.37 5.10 8.71
C ARG A 582 -3.50 4.58 7.28
N ILE A 583 -4.10 3.41 7.13
CA ILE A 583 -4.33 2.75 5.85
C ILE A 583 -5.82 2.58 5.67
N GLY A 584 -6.37 3.02 4.54
CA GLY A 584 -7.81 3.06 4.33
C GLY A 584 -8.24 3.80 3.07
N ASN A 585 -9.54 4.06 2.99
CA ASN A 585 -10.21 4.89 1.98
C ASN A 585 -10.96 6.10 2.61
N GLY A 586 -10.62 6.45 3.86
CA GLY A 586 -11.26 7.52 4.63
C GLY A 586 -10.89 8.95 4.23
N GLY A 587 -9.99 9.12 3.25
CA GLY A 587 -9.52 10.42 2.76
C GLY A 587 -8.60 11.14 3.73
N ASP A 588 -8.40 12.44 3.47
CA ASP A 588 -7.57 13.34 4.27
C ASP A 588 -8.41 14.15 5.25
N VAL A 589 -7.84 14.41 6.43
CA VAL A 589 -8.36 15.40 7.37
C VAL A 589 -7.49 16.65 7.40
N ALA A 590 -8.02 17.77 7.89
CA ALA A 590 -7.28 19.03 7.96
C ALA A 590 -6.00 18.90 8.80
N LEU A 591 -6.08 18.20 9.93
CA LEU A 591 -4.96 17.87 10.82
C LEU A 591 -5.16 16.46 11.37
N GLU A 592 -4.15 15.61 11.20
CA GLU A 592 -4.18 14.24 11.71
C GLU A 592 -4.06 14.22 13.25
N GLN A 593 -4.98 13.51 13.90
CA GLN A 593 -5.04 13.43 15.36
C GLN A 593 -3.81 12.72 15.96
N MET A 594 -3.18 11.83 15.19
CA MET A 594 -1.91 11.21 15.56
C MET A 594 -0.80 12.23 15.85
N THR A 595 -0.81 13.41 15.21
CA THR A 595 0.16 14.48 15.48
C THR A 595 -0.09 15.14 16.84
N ILE A 596 -1.36 15.44 17.16
CA ILE A 596 -1.75 15.99 18.46
C ILE A 596 -1.39 15.00 19.58
N ILE A 597 -1.70 13.72 19.36
CA ILE A 597 -1.47 12.66 20.35
C ILE A 597 0.02 12.40 20.55
N ALA A 598 0.84 12.48 19.50
CA ALA A 598 2.29 12.36 19.62
C ALA A 598 2.89 13.45 20.53
N ASP A 599 2.45 14.71 20.39
CA ASP A 599 2.87 15.81 21.27
C ASP A 599 2.40 15.60 22.73
N GLN A 600 1.21 15.02 22.93
CA GLN A 600 0.73 14.70 24.28
C GLN A 600 1.52 13.57 24.96
N ILE A 601 1.95 12.57 24.19
CA ILE A 601 2.74 11.45 24.68
C ILE A 601 4.18 11.90 25.00
N LYS A 602 4.78 12.64 24.08
CA LYS A 602 6.15 13.15 24.18
C LYS A 602 6.22 14.51 23.50
N ALA A 603 6.22 15.56 24.33
CA ALA A 603 6.13 16.94 23.86
C ALA A 603 7.21 17.28 22.83
N PHE A 604 6.81 17.92 21.73
CA PHE A 604 7.73 18.33 20.68
C PHE A 604 8.74 19.37 21.17
N ASP A 605 8.38 20.15 22.21
CA ASP A 605 9.26 21.11 22.90
C ASP A 605 10.53 20.53 23.51
N GLN A 606 10.62 19.20 23.63
CA GLN A 606 11.80 18.50 24.12
C GLN A 606 12.75 18.09 22.99
N HIS A 607 12.42 18.42 21.74
CA HIS A 607 13.13 18.00 20.53
C HIS A 607 13.60 19.18 19.68
N ASN A 608 14.69 18.96 18.96
CA ASN A 608 15.37 20.02 18.21
C ASN A 608 14.87 20.21 16.78
N ARG A 609 14.14 19.23 16.21
CA ARG A 609 13.55 19.38 14.88
C ARG A 609 12.37 20.34 14.96
N ARG A 610 12.48 21.52 14.34
CA ARG A 610 11.49 22.60 14.38
C ARG A 610 10.98 22.91 12.99
#